data_AF-A0AAV0AV28-F1
#
_entry.id   AF-A0AAV0AV28-F1
#
_cell.length_a   1.000
_cell.length_b   1.000
_cell.length_c   1.000
_cell.angle_alpha   90.00
_cell.angle_beta   90.00
_cell.angle_gamma   90.00
#
_symmetry.space_group_name_H-M   'P 1'
#
loop_
_entity.id
_entity.type
_entity.pdbx_description
1 polymer ?
#
loop_
_entity_poly.entity_id
_entity_poly.type
_entity_poly.pdbx_seq_one_letter_code
_entity_poly.pdbx_strand_id
1 'polypeptide(L)'
;MRALRVLKQSTNEVKEISKVKVGNRSECKTDPDPFIYHTKPPSEFWEKFRKKLVNNPESSSGMLLNEVQKWPPPGLIETVQVTPASKASDPAKNPYHERDFRRMYPRLEMINQSELLNLLLTAPDQLK
;
A
#
# COMPACT_ATOMS: atom_id res chain seq x y z
N MET A 1 38.93 40.47 31.92
CA MET A 1 39.32 39.25 31.16
C MET A 1 38.33 38.07 31.27
N ARG A 2 37.52 37.94 32.33
CA ARG A 2 36.63 36.78 32.53
C ARG A 2 35.39 36.75 31.60
N ALA A 3 34.80 37.91 31.29
CA ALA A 3 33.63 38.03 30.43
C ALA A 3 33.86 37.57 28.98
N LEU A 4 35.03 37.88 28.41
CA LEU A 4 35.38 37.45 27.06
C LEU A 4 35.51 35.93 26.94
N ARG A 5 35.88 35.24 28.03
CA ARG A 5 35.99 33.78 28.05
C ARG A 5 34.62 33.11 28.03
N VAL A 6 33.66 33.67 28.78
CA VAL A 6 32.27 33.17 28.85
C VAL A 6 31.57 33.33 27.51
N LEU A 7 31.72 34.49 26.85
CA LEU A 7 31.15 34.71 25.52
C LEU A 7 31.74 33.77 24.47
N LYS A 8 33.05 33.46 24.58
CA LYS A 8 33.70 32.53 23.65
C LYS A 8 33.24 31.08 23.88
N GLN A 9 32.97 30.70 25.14
CA GLN A 9 32.38 29.40 25.48
C GLN A 9 30.96 29.26 24.93
N SER A 10 30.09 30.25 25.14
CA SER A 10 28.70 30.19 24.64
C SER A 10 28.64 30.14 23.10
N THR A 11 29.52 30.87 22.41
CA THR A 11 29.58 30.81 20.94
C THR A 11 30.03 29.45 20.41
N ASN A 12 30.91 28.75 21.13
CA ASN A 12 31.38 27.43 20.75
C ASN A 12 30.29 26.36 20.94
N GLU A 13 29.54 26.44 22.05
CA GLU A 13 28.43 25.52 22.34
C GLU A 13 27.31 25.63 21.30
N VAL A 14 26.92 26.85 20.92
CA VAL A 14 25.91 27.08 19.86
C VAL A 14 26.37 26.49 18.53
N LYS A 15 27.67 26.59 18.23
CA LYS A 15 28.25 26.06 16.99
C LYS A 15 28.24 24.53 16.97
N GLU A 16 28.48 23.87 18.11
CA GLU A 16 28.35 22.41 18.20
C GLU A 16 26.90 21.94 18.12
N ILE A 17 25.96 22.61 18.79
CA ILE A 17 24.52 22.27 18.71
C ILE A 17 24.00 22.39 17.28
N SER A 18 24.48 23.40 16.52
CA SER A 18 24.12 23.57 15.11
C SER A 18 24.68 22.47 14.20
N LYS A 19 25.85 21.90 14.53
CA LYS A 19 26.46 20.76 13.81
C LYS A 19 25.68 19.45 14.02
N VAL A 20 25.14 19.22 15.22
CA VAL A 20 24.40 17.98 15.55
C VAL A 20 23.05 17.91 14.82
N LYS A 21 22.47 19.05 14.42
CA LYS A 21 21.09 19.12 13.88
C LYS A 21 20.97 18.96 12.36
N VAL A 22 22.09 18.79 11.65
CA VAL A 22 22.14 18.52 10.20
C VAL A 22 22.69 17.11 9.96
N GLY A 23 22.09 16.12 10.63
CA GLY A 23 22.16 14.74 10.17
C GLY A 23 21.22 14.61 8.98
N ASN A 24 21.77 14.33 7.80
CA ASN A 24 21.05 14.15 6.55
C ASN A 24 19.83 13.24 6.76
N ARG A 25 18.62 13.79 6.69
CA ARG A 25 17.43 12.99 6.43
C ARG A 25 17.57 12.50 5.00
N SER A 26 18.10 11.30 4.83
CA SER A 26 18.04 10.59 3.56
C SER A 26 16.56 10.51 3.19
N GLU A 27 16.17 11.26 2.17
CA GLU A 27 14.84 11.14 1.57
C GLU A 27 14.62 9.67 1.22
N CYS A 28 13.50 9.12 1.70
CA CYS A 28 13.09 7.77 1.37
C CYS A 28 12.76 7.76 -0.11
N LYS A 29 13.66 7.26 -0.96
CA LYS A 29 13.38 7.10 -2.39
C LYS A 29 12.25 6.08 -2.55
N THR A 30 11.05 6.55 -2.89
CA THR A 30 9.87 5.74 -3.14
C THR A 30 9.67 5.58 -4.65
N ASP A 31 10.58 4.84 -5.30
CA ASP A 31 10.36 4.29 -6.65
C ASP A 31 10.61 2.77 -6.59
N PRO A 32 9.70 1.93 -7.11
CA PRO A 32 9.71 0.49 -6.84
C PRO A 32 10.47 -0.28 -7.93
N ASP A 33 11.79 -0.37 -7.82
CA ASP A 33 12.55 -1.44 -8.47
C ASP A 33 12.72 -2.61 -7.48
N PRO A 34 12.03 -3.76 -7.67
CA PRO A 34 12.06 -4.87 -6.72
C PRO A 34 13.44 -5.55 -6.63
N PHE A 35 14.37 -5.19 -7.53
CA PHE A 35 15.69 -5.82 -7.66
C PHE A 35 16.83 -4.97 -7.11
N ILE A 36 16.64 -3.66 -6.95
CA ILE A 36 17.69 -2.73 -6.50
C ILE A 36 17.58 -2.46 -5.00
N TYR A 37 16.36 -2.41 -4.47
CA TYR A 37 16.11 -2.05 -3.09
C TYR A 37 15.84 -3.31 -2.25
N HIS A 38 16.39 -3.33 -1.03
CA HIS A 38 16.19 -4.40 -0.04
C HIS A 38 17.00 -5.68 -0.21
N THR A 39 18.09 -5.67 -1.00
CA THR A 39 19.06 -6.77 -0.99
C THR A 39 20.29 -6.42 -0.16
N LYS A 40 20.89 -7.44 0.47
CA LYS A 40 22.15 -7.25 1.20
C LYS A 40 23.23 -6.79 0.23
N PRO A 41 23.81 -5.58 0.41
CA PRO A 41 24.90 -5.15 -0.46
C PRO A 41 26.08 -6.10 -0.24
N PRO A 42 26.65 -6.69 -1.31
CA PRO A 42 27.91 -7.40 -1.18
C PRO A 42 29.01 -6.42 -0.76
N SER A 43 30.07 -6.92 -0.13
CA SER A 43 31.27 -6.09 0.12
C SER A 43 31.77 -5.48 -1.20
N GLU A 44 32.29 -4.25 -1.14
CA GLU A 44 32.68 -3.44 -2.31
C GLU A 44 33.63 -4.17 -3.27
N PHE A 45 34.49 -5.04 -2.74
CA PHE A 45 35.37 -5.89 -3.54
C PHE A 45 34.57 -6.94 -4.33
N TRP A 46 33.69 -7.68 -3.65
CA TRP A 46 32.89 -8.75 -4.23
C TRP A 46 31.84 -8.24 -5.22
N GLU A 47 31.38 -6.99 -5.06
CA GLU A 47 30.50 -6.34 -6.02
C GLU A 47 31.20 -6.10 -7.37
N LYS A 48 32.41 -5.55 -7.34
CA LYS A 48 33.23 -5.30 -8.55
C LYS A 48 33.57 -6.60 -9.26
N PHE A 49 33.82 -7.66 -8.50
CA PHE A 49 34.06 -9.00 -9.03
C PHE A 49 32.80 -9.58 -9.70
N ARG A 50 31.64 -9.52 -9.02
CA ARG A 50 30.35 -9.98 -9.56
C ARG A 50 30.01 -9.27 -10.87
N LYS A 51 30.13 -7.94 -10.92
CA LYS A 51 29.80 -7.13 -12.11
C LYS A 51 30.60 -7.51 -13.35
N LYS A 52 31.81 -8.05 -13.19
CA LYS A 52 32.66 -8.48 -14.30
C LYS A 52 32.37 -9.90 -14.79
N LEU A 53 31.82 -10.76 -13.93
CA LEU A 53 31.63 -12.19 -14.23
C LEU A 53 30.18 -12.57 -14.54
N VAL A 54 29.22 -11.83 -13.99
CA VAL A 54 27.80 -12.12 -14.21
C VAL A 54 27.37 -11.57 -15.57
N ASN A 55 26.67 -12.40 -16.34
CA ASN A 55 26.15 -12.04 -17.66
C ASN A 55 25.21 -10.83 -17.63
N ASN A 56 24.41 -10.70 -16.57
CA ASN A 56 23.54 -9.55 -16.33
C ASN A 56 23.91 -8.87 -14.99
N PRO A 57 24.71 -7.78 -15.01
CA PRO A 57 25.15 -7.11 -13.79
C PRO A 57 24.01 -6.37 -13.05
N GLU A 58 22.89 -6.08 -13.74
CA GLU A 58 21.68 -5.48 -13.14
C GLU A 58 20.83 -6.51 -12.36
N SER A 59 21.18 -7.80 -12.44
CA SER A 59 20.49 -8.84 -11.69
C SER A 59 20.80 -8.74 -10.21
N SER A 60 19.78 -8.95 -9.37
CA SER A 60 19.93 -8.99 -7.91
C SER A 60 20.41 -10.36 -7.40
N SER A 61 20.71 -10.44 -6.11
CA SER A 61 21.02 -11.72 -5.43
C SER A 61 19.78 -12.42 -4.86
N GLY A 62 18.62 -11.76 -4.84
CA GLY A 62 17.39 -12.26 -4.20
C GLY A 62 17.45 -12.40 -2.67
N MET A 63 18.59 -12.05 -2.05
CA MET A 63 18.74 -12.15 -0.60
C MET A 63 18.29 -10.87 0.08
N LEU A 64 17.19 -10.98 0.80
CA LEU A 64 16.49 -9.85 1.40
C LEU A 64 17.22 -9.32 2.65
N LEU A 65 17.11 -8.01 2.88
CA LEU A 65 17.60 -7.34 4.09
C LEU A 65 16.65 -7.61 5.26
N ASN A 66 17.14 -8.32 6.28
CA ASN A 66 16.39 -8.61 7.51
C ASN A 66 15.91 -7.33 8.24
N GLU A 67 16.64 -6.23 8.09
CA GLU A 67 16.33 -4.94 8.73
C GLU A 67 15.16 -4.21 8.07
N VAL A 68 14.86 -4.54 6.81
CA VAL A 68 13.81 -3.84 6.03
C VAL A 68 12.63 -4.75 5.74
N GLN A 69 12.90 -6.02 5.43
CA GLN A 69 11.83 -6.96 5.17
C GLN A 69 11.12 -7.34 6.48
N LYS A 70 9.82 -7.04 6.56
CA LYS A 70 8.96 -7.34 7.72
C LYS A 70 9.40 -6.65 9.02
N TRP A 71 10.04 -5.48 8.89
CA TRP A 71 10.31 -4.60 10.01
C TRP A 71 9.50 -3.31 9.88
N PRO A 72 8.72 -2.91 10.89
CA PRO A 72 8.45 -3.60 12.16
C PRO A 72 7.66 -4.91 11.96
N PRO A 73 7.73 -5.86 12.91
CA PRO A 73 6.90 -7.06 12.85
C PRO A 73 5.42 -6.66 12.93
N PRO A 74 4.51 -7.39 12.28
CA PRO A 74 3.11 -6.99 12.15
C PRO A 74 2.40 -6.78 13.50
N GLY A 75 2.83 -7.46 14.56
CA GLY A 75 2.27 -7.30 15.91
C GLY A 75 2.80 -6.12 16.73
N LEU A 76 3.84 -5.41 16.25
CA LEU A 76 4.38 -4.21 16.89
C LEU A 76 3.86 -2.92 16.25
N ILE A 77 3.04 -3.05 15.20
CA ILE A 77 2.51 -1.91 14.48
C ILE A 77 1.47 -1.21 15.39
N GLU A 78 1.82 -0.04 15.94
CA GLU A 78 0.91 0.83 16.70
C GLU A 78 -0.08 1.60 15.80
N THR A 79 -0.06 1.36 14.48
CA THR A 79 -0.99 2.05 13.58
C THR A 79 -2.42 1.64 13.91
N VAL A 80 -3.25 2.66 14.09
CA VAL A 80 -4.69 2.47 14.30
C VAL A 80 -5.23 1.79 13.06
N GLN A 81 -5.60 0.52 13.19
CA GLN A 81 -6.28 -0.23 12.16
C GLN A 81 -7.69 0.37 12.03
N VAL A 82 -7.86 1.30 11.09
CA VAL A 82 -9.19 1.83 10.76
C VAL A 82 -9.74 0.99 9.62
N THR A 83 -10.78 0.22 9.90
CA THR A 83 -11.56 -0.41 8.83
C THR A 83 -12.11 0.70 7.94
N PRO A 84 -11.85 0.70 6.63
CA PRO A 84 -12.33 1.76 5.76
C PRO A 84 -13.85 1.83 5.82
N ALA A 85 -14.38 3.02 6.08
CA ALA A 85 -15.81 3.23 6.17
C ALA A 85 -16.45 2.93 4.81
N SER A 86 -17.33 1.93 4.78
CA SER A 86 -18.16 1.62 3.63
C SER A 86 -19.51 2.32 3.77
N LYS A 87 -20.30 2.44 2.69
CA LYS A 87 -21.70 2.92 2.80
C LYS A 87 -22.52 2.09 3.80
N ALA A 88 -22.16 0.81 3.92
CA ALA A 88 -22.63 -0.15 4.91
C ALA A 88 -22.35 0.20 6.38
N SER A 89 -21.52 1.20 6.67
CA SER A 89 -21.08 1.58 8.02
C SER A 89 -21.89 2.73 8.64
N ASP A 90 -22.84 3.35 7.91
CA ASP A 90 -23.68 4.42 8.45
C ASP A 90 -24.62 3.89 9.55
N PRO A 91 -24.62 4.47 10.77
CA PRO A 91 -25.50 4.06 11.85
C PRO A 91 -26.95 4.57 11.71
N ALA A 92 -27.20 5.64 10.94
CA ALA A 92 -28.50 6.31 10.94
C ALA A 92 -29.42 5.91 9.78
N LYS A 93 -28.92 5.84 8.54
CA LYS A 93 -29.74 5.68 7.32
C LYS A 93 -29.42 4.39 6.56
N ASN A 94 -29.35 3.27 7.27
CA ASN A 94 -28.75 2.05 6.73
C ASN A 94 -29.55 0.77 7.07
N PRO A 95 -30.86 0.73 6.72
CA PRO A 95 -31.70 -0.43 7.02
C PRO A 95 -31.21 -1.68 6.29
N TYR A 96 -31.26 -2.84 6.96
CA TYR A 96 -30.71 -4.10 6.41
C TYR A 96 -31.41 -4.55 5.13
N HIS A 97 -32.73 -4.36 5.02
CA HIS A 97 -33.51 -4.85 3.88
C HIS A 97 -33.16 -4.18 2.54
N GLU A 98 -32.77 -2.89 2.54
CA GLU A 98 -32.32 -2.19 1.33
C GLU A 98 -30.92 -2.65 0.87
N ARG A 99 -30.14 -3.25 1.78
CA ARG A 99 -28.79 -3.73 1.52
C ARG A 99 -28.73 -5.22 1.21
N ASP A 100 -29.80 -5.96 1.51
CA ASP A 100 -29.82 -7.43 1.45
C ASP A 100 -29.97 -7.91 -0.01
N PHE A 101 -28.89 -7.81 -0.78
CA PHE A 101 -28.81 -8.33 -2.15
C PHE A 101 -29.03 -9.84 -2.24
N ARG A 102 -28.79 -10.58 -1.15
CA ARG A 102 -29.03 -12.04 -1.11
C ARG A 102 -30.52 -12.37 -1.26
N ARG A 103 -31.44 -11.46 -0.89
CA ARG A 103 -32.89 -11.63 -1.09
C ARG A 103 -33.44 -10.88 -2.31
N MET A 104 -32.65 -10.00 -2.91
CA MET A 104 -33.00 -9.30 -4.15
C MET A 104 -32.58 -10.09 -5.39
N TYR A 105 -32.72 -11.43 -5.35
CA TYR A 105 -32.48 -12.23 -6.54
C TYR A 105 -33.62 -12.03 -7.54
N PRO A 106 -33.34 -12.02 -8.85
CA PRO A 106 -34.38 -11.97 -9.86
C PRO A 106 -35.29 -13.19 -9.71
N ARG A 107 -36.60 -12.99 -9.81
CA ARG A 107 -37.55 -14.10 -9.80
C ARG A 107 -37.30 -14.98 -11.02
N LEU A 108 -37.32 -16.29 -10.80
CA LEU A 108 -37.22 -17.26 -11.88
C LEU A 108 -38.60 -17.36 -12.54
N GLU A 109 -38.67 -16.97 -13.80
CA GLU A 109 -39.87 -17.10 -14.63
C GLU A 109 -39.71 -18.38 -15.49
N MET A 110 -40.70 -19.27 -15.46
CA MET A 110 -40.75 -20.46 -16.31
C MET A 110 -41.89 -20.30 -17.32
N ILE A 111 -41.58 -20.48 -18.61
CA ILE A 111 -42.58 -20.38 -19.68
C ILE A 111 -43.13 -21.77 -19.97
N ASN A 112 -44.44 -21.94 -19.80
CA ASN A 112 -45.13 -23.18 -20.13
C ASN A 112 -45.59 -23.21 -21.60
N GLN A 113 -45.87 -24.41 -22.11
CA GLN A 113 -46.38 -24.58 -23.48
C GLN A 113 -47.70 -23.83 -23.70
N SER A 114 -48.60 -23.81 -22.71
CA SER A 114 -49.87 -23.09 -22.80
C SER A 114 -49.68 -21.57 -22.85
N GLU A 115 -48.78 -21.03 -22.04
CA GLU A 115 -48.44 -19.60 -22.02
C GLU A 115 -47.80 -19.16 -23.34
N LEU A 116 -46.88 -19.96 -23.88
CA LEU A 116 -46.25 -19.72 -25.18
C LEU A 116 -47.27 -19.79 -26.33
N LEU A 117 -48.17 -20.78 -26.30
CA LEU A 117 -49.19 -20.97 -27.32
C LEU A 117 -50.23 -19.85 -27.30
N ASN A 118 -50.63 -19.40 -26.12
CA ASN A 118 -51.47 -18.21 -25.95
C ASN A 118 -50.77 -16.97 -26.52
N LEU A 119 -49.49 -16.77 -26.20
CA LEU A 119 -48.71 -15.66 -26.77
C LEU A 119 -48.68 -15.71 -28.30
N LEU A 120 -48.43 -16.89 -28.91
CA LEU A 120 -48.39 -17.06 -30.36
C LEU A 120 -49.74 -16.80 -31.03
N LEU A 121 -50.85 -17.23 -30.41
CA LEU A 121 -52.19 -17.08 -30.95
C LEU A 121 -52.75 -15.67 -30.77
N THR A 122 -52.36 -14.96 -29.69
CA THR A 122 -52.78 -13.57 -29.43
C THR A 122 -51.88 -12.55 -30.12
N ALA A 123 -50.61 -12.87 -30.40
CA ALA A 123 -49.67 -12.01 -31.14
C ALA A 123 -50.23 -11.43 -32.47
N PRO A 124 -50.96 -12.16 -33.33
CA PRO A 124 -51.52 -11.58 -34.55
C PRO A 124 -52.56 -10.47 -34.32
N ASP A 125 -53.22 -10.42 -33.16
CA ASP A 125 -54.18 -9.35 -32.81
C ASP A 125 -53.52 -8.12 -32.17
N GLN A 126 -52.30 -8.26 -31.63
CA GLN A 126 -51.52 -7.16 -31.03
C GLN A 126 -50.72 -6.35 -32.07
N LEU A 127 -50.73 -6.78 -33.34
CA LEU A 127 -49.97 -6.20 -34.46
C LEU A 127 -50.83 -5.37 -35.44
N LYS A 128 -52.02 -4.93 -35.03
CA LYS A 128 -52.91 -4.04 -35.79
C LYS A 128 -52.93 -2.63 -35.22
#